data_AF-A0A963W9Y8-F1
#
_entry.id   AF-A0A963W9Y8-F1
#
_cell.length_a   1.000
_cell.length_b   1.000
_cell.length_c   1.000
_cell.angle_alpha   90.00
_cell.angle_beta   90.00
_cell.angle_gamma   90.00
#
_symmetry.space_group_name_H-M   'P 1'
#
loop_
_entity.id
_entity.type
_entity.pdbx_description
1 polymer ?
#
loop_
_entity_poly.entity_id
_entity_poly.type
_entity_poly.pdbx_seq_one_letter_code
_entity_poly.pdbx_strand_id
1 'polypeptide(L)'
;MSTDSPSEARAEKAPMRGDLTAGPIPRTLLLFSIPALLTNVLQSLNGTVNSIWVGRLIGEEALAATANANIVMFLVASAAFGFGMAGTVMIGQRWGARNVDGARRTFGTAVGFCAMLMALIAGVGFAAIWLVRALRARPGSGGVVV
;
A
#
# COMPACT_ATOMS: atom_id res chain seq x y z
N MET A 1 36.58 -20.38 -45.81
CA MET A 1 35.26 -20.31 -46.48
C MET A 1 34.24 -20.74 -45.44
N SER A 2 33.44 -19.77 -45.02
CA SER A 2 32.56 -19.74 -43.84
C SER A 2 31.46 -20.78 -43.89
N THR A 3 31.50 -21.75 -42.97
CA THR A 3 30.32 -22.52 -42.58
C THR A 3 29.49 -21.64 -41.65
N ASP A 4 28.72 -20.75 -42.26
CA ASP A 4 27.72 -19.95 -41.58
C ASP A 4 26.70 -20.92 -40.98
N SER A 5 26.68 -21.04 -39.66
CA SER A 5 25.58 -21.65 -38.94
C SER A 5 24.32 -20.90 -39.35
N PRO A 6 23.26 -21.56 -39.84
CA PRO A 6 21.97 -20.90 -39.96
C PRO A 6 21.55 -20.57 -38.53
N SER A 7 21.85 -19.32 -38.18
CA SER A 7 21.15 -18.46 -37.26
C SER A 7 19.89 -19.16 -36.75
N GLU A 8 19.96 -19.50 -35.47
CA GLU A 8 18.83 -19.59 -34.57
C GLU A 8 17.82 -18.53 -35.00
N ALA A 9 16.87 -18.94 -35.84
CA ALA A 9 15.77 -18.12 -36.28
C ALA A 9 15.01 -17.82 -35.01
N ARG A 10 15.38 -16.69 -34.39
CA ARG A 10 14.79 -16.14 -33.18
C ARG A 10 13.31 -16.24 -33.42
N ALA A 11 12.68 -17.17 -32.70
CA ALA A 11 11.24 -17.32 -32.68
C ALA A 11 10.67 -15.92 -32.40
N GLU A 12 10.13 -15.30 -33.44
CA GLU A 12 9.42 -14.04 -33.37
C GLU A 12 8.12 -14.36 -32.62
N LYS A 13 8.26 -14.35 -31.29
CA LYS A 13 7.21 -14.73 -30.35
C LYS A 13 6.14 -13.64 -30.40
N ALA A 14 4.98 -14.02 -30.94
CA ALA A 14 3.81 -13.21 -31.18
C ALA A 14 3.48 -12.20 -30.05
N PRO A 15 3.01 -11.00 -30.40
CA PRO A 15 2.63 -9.98 -29.42
C PRO A 15 1.43 -10.43 -28.58
N MET A 16 1.56 -10.30 -27.27
CA MET A 16 0.49 -10.60 -26.31
C MET A 16 -0.56 -9.48 -26.35
N ARG A 17 -1.84 -9.83 -26.18
CA ARG A 17 -2.93 -8.84 -25.99
C ARG A 17 -2.63 -7.95 -24.77
N GLY A 18 -2.53 -6.64 -24.98
CA GLY A 18 -2.19 -5.68 -23.93
C GLY A 18 -0.70 -5.29 -23.88
N ASP A 19 0.05 -5.48 -24.96
CA ASP A 19 1.43 -5.00 -25.06
C ASP A 19 1.48 -3.47 -25.03
N LEU A 20 1.88 -2.89 -23.89
CA LEU A 20 1.95 -1.44 -23.65
C LEU A 20 3.01 -0.74 -24.52
N THR A 21 3.83 -1.51 -25.23
CA THR A 21 4.89 -1.05 -26.12
C THR A 21 4.55 -1.15 -27.61
N ALA A 22 3.40 -1.73 -27.98
CA ALA A 22 3.05 -2.02 -29.39
C ALA A 22 1.88 -1.18 -29.96
N GLY A 23 1.57 -0.02 -29.37
CA GLY A 23 0.52 0.90 -29.84
C GLY A 23 0.93 2.36 -29.75
N PRO A 24 0.10 3.32 -30.23
CA PRO A 24 0.38 4.74 -30.11
C PRO A 24 0.47 5.13 -28.62
N ILE A 25 1.73 5.23 -28.16
CA ILE A 25 2.20 5.58 -26.81
C ILE A 25 1.30 6.61 -26.08
N PRO A 26 0.89 7.74 -26.69
CA PRO A 26 0.11 8.75 -25.96
C PRO A 26 -1.29 8.28 -25.56
N ARG A 27 -1.99 7.49 -26.38
CA ARG A 27 -3.35 7.00 -26.05
C ARG A 27 -3.32 5.99 -24.92
N THR A 28 -2.35 5.08 -24.94
CA THR A 28 -2.20 4.05 -23.91
C THR A 28 -1.79 4.67 -22.57
N LEU A 29 -0.86 5.63 -22.57
CA LEU A 29 -0.47 6.38 -21.38
C LEU A 29 -1.64 7.17 -20.79
N LEU A 30 -2.42 7.87 -21.62
CA LEU A 30 -3.59 8.61 -21.16
C LEU A 30 -4.65 7.68 -20.56
N LEU A 31 -4.95 6.56 -21.23
CA LEU A 31 -5.95 5.60 -20.76
C LEU A 31 -5.54 4.92 -19.44
N PHE A 32 -4.24 4.71 -19.22
CA PHE A 32 -3.72 4.17 -17.95
C PHE A 32 -3.61 5.23 -16.84
N SER A 33 -3.32 6.48 -17.21
CA SER A 33 -3.16 7.58 -16.25
C SER A 33 -4.48 8.12 -15.73
N ILE A 34 -5.55 8.15 -16.54
CA ILE A 34 -6.89 8.61 -16.12
C ILE A 34 -7.37 7.91 -14.84
N PRO A 35 -7.40 6.56 -14.75
CA PRO A 35 -7.86 5.88 -13.53
C PRO A 35 -6.93 6.13 -12.34
N ALA A 36 -5.61 6.23 -12.56
CA ALA A 36 -4.65 6.54 -11.50
C ALA A 36 -4.85 7.97 -10.94
N LEU A 37 -5.08 8.94 -11.83
CA LEU A 37 -5.36 10.33 -11.47
C LEU A 37 -6.69 10.44 -10.73
N LEU A 38 -7.74 9.76 -11.21
CA LEU A 38 -9.04 9.74 -10.56
C LEU A 38 -8.94 9.17 -9.14
N THR A 39 -8.18 8.08 -8.97
CA THR A 39 -7.91 7.49 -7.65
C THR A 39 -7.25 8.50 -6.71
N ASN A 40 -6.24 9.25 -7.18
CA ASN A 40 -5.57 10.28 -6.38
C ASN A 40 -6.52 11.44 -5.99
N VAL A 41 -7.36 11.88 -6.92
CA VAL A 41 -8.36 12.93 -6.66
C VAL A 41 -9.38 12.47 -5.62
N LEU A 42 -9.92 11.25 -5.77
CA LEU A 42 -10.86 10.66 -4.82
C LEU A 42 -10.24 10.49 -3.43
N GLN A 43 -8.96 10.06 -3.37
CA GLN A 43 -8.23 9.93 -2.12
C GLN A 43 -8.03 11.29 -1.43
N SER A 44 -7.70 12.33 -2.19
CA SER A 44 -7.50 13.68 -1.66
C SER A 44 -8.82 14.30 -1.15
N LEU A 45 -9.92 14.09 -1.89
CA LEU A 45 -11.27 14.46 -1.46
C LEU A 45 -11.67 13.73 -0.17
N ASN A 46 -11.36 12.44 -0.06
CA ASN A 46 -11.62 11.67 1.15
C ASN A 46 -10.91 12.26 2.37
N GLY A 47 -9.61 12.58 2.25
CA GLY A 47 -8.85 13.23 3.31
C GLY A 47 -9.43 14.60 3.73
N THR A 48 -9.90 15.37 2.74
CA THR A 48 -10.54 16.68 2.97
C THR A 48 -11.88 16.54 3.69
N VAL A 49 -12.73 15.62 3.24
CA VAL A 49 -14.02 15.33 3.87
C VAL A 49 -13.83 14.85 5.30
N ASN A 50 -12.89 13.92 5.53
CA ASN A 50 -12.57 13.44 6.87
C ASN A 50 -12.14 14.59 7.80
N SER A 51 -11.29 15.51 7.30
CA SER A 51 -10.84 16.67 8.07
C SER A 51 -11.97 17.65 8.39
N ILE A 52 -12.87 17.93 7.43
CA ILE A 52 -14.04 18.79 7.65
C ILE A 52 -15.01 18.15 8.64
N TRP A 53 -15.23 16.84 8.52
CA TRP A 53 -16.15 16.09 9.38
C TRP A 53 -15.64 16.04 10.82
N VAL A 54 -14.35 15.72 11.00
CA VAL A 54 -13.64 15.78 12.29
C VAL A 54 -13.64 17.20 12.88
N GLY A 55 -13.43 18.23 12.05
CA GLY A 55 -13.46 19.62 12.49
C GLY A 55 -14.84 20.12 12.93
N ARG A 56 -15.93 19.58 12.38
CA ARG A 56 -17.31 19.99 12.71
C ARG A 56 -17.95 19.19 13.84
N LEU A 57 -17.58 17.93 14.07
CA LEU A 57 -18.29 17.05 15.02
C LEU A 57 -17.81 17.13 16.48
N ILE A 58 -16.60 17.63 16.74
CA ILE A 58 -15.82 17.13 17.87
C ILE A 58 -15.52 18.15 18.99
N GLY A 59 -15.60 19.47 18.73
CA GLY A 59 -15.18 20.49 19.70
C GLY A 59 -13.66 20.52 19.93
N GLU A 60 -13.12 21.61 20.49
CA GLU A 60 -11.66 21.86 20.55
C GLU A 60 -10.84 20.73 21.20
N GLU A 61 -11.33 20.14 22.30
CA GLU A 61 -10.59 19.11 23.04
C GLU A 61 -10.43 17.79 22.27
N ALA A 62 -11.49 17.32 21.61
CA ALA A 62 -11.42 16.05 20.91
C ALA A 62 -10.87 16.20 19.47
N LEU A 63 -10.80 17.43 18.94
CA LEU A 63 -10.00 17.76 17.75
C LEU A 63 -8.50 17.55 18.02
N ALA A 64 -8.01 18.00 19.18
CA ALA A 64 -6.63 17.79 19.61
C ALA A 64 -6.29 16.30 19.80
N ALA A 65 -7.22 15.52 20.38
CA ALA A 65 -7.08 14.06 20.48
C ALA A 65 -7.04 13.38 19.10
N THR A 66 -7.88 13.82 18.17
CA THR A 66 -7.93 13.27 16.81
C THR A 66 -6.67 13.63 16.01
N ALA A 67 -6.10 14.82 16.21
CA ALA A 67 -4.83 15.21 15.58
C ALA A 67 -3.68 14.27 15.99
N ASN A 68 -3.60 13.93 17.28
CA ASN A 68 -2.63 12.95 17.78
C ASN A 68 -2.91 11.54 17.26
N ALA A 69 -4.17 11.12 17.20
CA ALA A 69 -4.54 9.83 16.61
C ALA A 69 -4.20 9.75 15.12
N ASN A 70 -4.35 10.86 14.39
CA ASN A 70 -4.04 10.95 12.97
C ASN A 70 -2.53 10.77 12.70
N ILE A 71 -1.64 11.24 13.59
CA ILE A 71 -0.20 11.01 13.48
C ILE A 71 0.13 9.51 13.56
N VAL A 72 -0.47 8.81 14.53
CA VAL A 72 -0.28 7.36 14.68
C VAL A 72 -0.87 6.60 13.49
N MET A 73 -2.06 6.99 13.04
CA MET A 73 -2.70 6.40 11.85
C MET A 73 -1.86 6.62 10.59
N PHE A 74 -1.29 7.82 10.42
CA PHE A 74 -0.40 8.15 9.31
C PHE A 74 0.88 7.31 9.34
N LEU A 75 1.51 7.14 10.50
CA LEU A 75 2.69 6.28 10.66
C LEU A 75 2.40 4.84 10.23
N VAL A 76 1.33 4.24 10.77
CA VAL A 76 0.93 2.86 10.42
C VAL A 76 0.57 2.75 8.94
N ALA A 77 -0.20 3.70 8.41
CA ALA A 77 -0.56 3.73 6.99
C ALA A 77 0.67 3.87 6.09
N SER A 78 1.62 4.76 6.43
CA SER A 78 2.85 4.98 5.65
C SER A 78 3.71 3.71 5.58
N ALA A 79 3.83 2.97 6.68
CA ALA A 79 4.50 1.68 6.70
C ALA A 79 3.80 0.69 5.75
N ALA A 80 2.47 0.54 5.86
CA ALA A 80 1.67 -0.33 5.00
C ALA A 80 1.81 0.05 3.51
N PHE A 81 1.76 1.34 3.17
CA PHE A 81 1.99 1.84 1.82
C PHE A 81 3.40 1.52 1.32
N GLY A 82 4.42 1.68 2.16
CA GLY A 82 5.81 1.35 1.80
C GLY A 82 6.00 -0.11 1.40
N PHE A 83 5.49 -1.04 2.21
CA PHE A 83 5.56 -2.48 1.89
C PHE A 83 4.69 -2.85 0.68
N GLY A 84 3.51 -2.24 0.55
CA GLY A 84 2.64 -2.42 -0.63
C GLY A 84 3.30 -1.96 -1.93
N MET A 85 3.97 -0.81 -1.92
CA MET A 85 4.74 -0.32 -3.07
C MET A 85 5.92 -1.24 -3.41
N ALA A 86 6.68 -1.69 -2.41
CA ALA A 86 7.79 -2.62 -2.63
C ALA A 86 7.34 -3.94 -3.29
N GLY A 87 6.21 -4.50 -2.84
CA GLY A 87 5.61 -5.68 -3.46
C GLY A 87 5.17 -5.42 -4.90
N THR A 88 4.47 -4.31 -5.14
CA THR A 88 3.97 -3.92 -6.48
C THR A 88 5.11 -3.77 -7.48
N VAL A 89 6.22 -3.14 -7.09
CA VAL A 89 7.42 -3.01 -7.93
C VAL A 89 8.02 -4.37 -8.27
N MET A 90 8.18 -5.26 -7.28
CA MET A 90 8.74 -6.60 -7.51
C MET A 90 7.86 -7.45 -8.44
N ILE A 91 6.54 -7.34 -8.32
CA ILE A 91 5.58 -7.99 -9.22
C ILE A 91 5.69 -7.42 -10.63
N GLY A 92 5.74 -6.09 -10.76
CA GLY A 92 5.89 -5.40 -12.05
C GLY A 92 7.16 -5.81 -12.80
N GLN A 93 8.29 -5.93 -12.10
CA GLN A 93 9.54 -6.41 -12.69
C GLN A 93 9.44 -7.85 -13.21
N ARG A 94 8.81 -8.76 -12.44
CA ARG A 94 8.64 -10.16 -12.86
C ARG A 94 7.65 -10.32 -14.01
N TRP A 95 6.61 -9.49 -14.02
CA TRP A 95 5.65 -9.43 -15.12
C TRP A 95 6.31 -8.94 -16.40
N GLY A 96 7.13 -7.88 -16.33
CA GLY A 96 7.92 -7.37 -17.44
C GLY A 96 8.93 -8.40 -17.99
N ALA A 97 9.48 -9.25 -17.14
CA ALA A 97 10.40 -10.33 -17.53
C ALA A 97 9.70 -11.56 -18.19
N ARG A 98 8.40 -11.49 -18.49
CA ARG A 98 7.56 -12.59 -19.03
C ARG A 98 7.57 -13.87 -18.17
N ASN A 99 7.96 -13.79 -16.90
CA ASN A 99 7.98 -14.92 -15.98
C ASN A 99 6.70 -14.94 -15.12
N VAL A 100 5.61 -15.39 -15.72
CA VAL A 100 4.25 -15.34 -15.14
C VAL A 100 4.11 -16.26 -13.92
N ASP A 101 4.74 -17.44 -13.95
CA ASP A 101 4.78 -18.37 -12.82
C ASP A 101 5.60 -17.83 -11.65
N GLY A 102 6.74 -17.21 -11.96
CA GLY A 102 7.57 -16.51 -10.99
C GLY A 102 6.83 -15.33 -10.36
N ALA A 103 6.05 -14.57 -11.14
CA ALA A 103 5.23 -13.47 -10.66
C ALA A 103 4.13 -13.95 -9.69
N ARG A 104 3.42 -15.04 -10.01
CA ARG A 104 2.41 -15.66 -9.13
C ARG A 104 2.98 -16.11 -7.79
N ARG A 105 4.15 -16.77 -7.79
CA ARG A 105 4.81 -17.20 -6.54
C ARG A 105 5.22 -16.01 -5.68
N THR A 106 5.83 -14.98 -6.26
CA THR A 106 6.18 -13.77 -5.50
C THR A 106 4.98 -12.97 -5.06
N PHE A 107 3.89 -12.95 -5.82
CA PHE A 107 2.65 -12.34 -5.37
C PHE A 107 2.17 -13.01 -4.09
N GLY A 108 2.11 -14.35 -4.08
CA GLY A 108 1.73 -15.12 -2.89
C GLY A 108 2.65 -14.86 -1.69
N THR A 109 3.97 -14.87 -1.88
CA THR A 109 4.91 -14.59 -0.78
C THR A 109 4.90 -13.13 -0.34
N ALA A 110 4.71 -12.18 -1.26
CA ALA A 110 4.66 -10.76 -0.94
C ALA A 110 3.39 -10.41 -0.17
N VAL A 111 2.24 -10.94 -0.60
CA VAL A 111 0.97 -10.80 0.13
C VAL A 111 1.06 -11.46 1.50
N GLY A 112 1.60 -12.68 1.59
CA GLY A 112 1.78 -13.38 2.86
C GLY A 112 2.72 -12.62 3.81
N PHE A 113 3.84 -12.10 3.31
CA PHE A 113 4.78 -11.29 4.08
C PHE A 113 4.14 -9.97 4.57
N CYS A 114 3.46 -9.24 3.68
CA CYS A 114 2.72 -8.04 4.06
C CYS A 114 1.67 -8.33 5.12
N ALA A 115 0.86 -9.39 4.95
CA ALA A 115 -0.17 -9.77 5.90
C ALA A 115 0.42 -10.13 7.27
N MET A 116 1.53 -10.87 7.30
CA MET A 116 2.25 -11.20 8.53
C MET A 116 2.76 -9.94 9.23
N LEU A 117 3.34 -9.00 8.46
CA LEU A 117 3.88 -7.76 8.99
C LEU A 117 2.76 -6.84 9.53
N MET A 118 1.64 -6.75 8.82
CA MET A 118 0.45 -6.03 9.30
C MET A 118 -0.15 -6.66 10.55
N ALA A 119 -0.20 -8.00 10.64
CA ALA A 119 -0.64 -8.68 11.85
C ALA A 119 0.28 -8.39 13.05
N LEU A 120 1.61 -8.32 12.82
CA LEU A 120 2.57 -7.95 13.85
C LEU A 120 2.35 -6.51 14.33
N ILE A 121 2.21 -5.55 13.41
CA ILE A 121 1.95 -4.14 13.75
C ILE A 121 0.63 -4.01 14.53
N ALA A 122 -0.42 -4.71 14.09
CA ALA A 122 -1.71 -4.74 14.79
C ALA A 122 -1.59 -5.35 16.19
N GLY A 123 -0.82 -6.43 16.34
CA GLY A 123 -0.55 -7.08 17.62
C GLY A 123 0.17 -6.14 18.60
N VAL A 124 1.20 -5.43 18.14
CA VAL A 124 1.92 -4.43 18.95
C VAL A 124 0.99 -3.28 19.35
N GLY A 125 0.17 -2.78 18.42
CA GLY A 125 -0.81 -1.74 18.72
C GLY A 125 -1.84 -2.17 19.77
N PHE A 126 -2.36 -3.40 19.66
CA PHE A 126 -3.30 -3.96 20.63
C PHE A 126 -2.66 -4.16 22.01
N ALA A 127 -1.42 -4.65 22.05
CA ALA A 127 -0.66 -4.82 23.29
C ALA A 127 -0.39 -3.47 23.98
N ALA A 128 -0.06 -2.42 23.23
CA ALA A 128 0.12 -1.07 23.77
C ALA A 128 -1.18 -0.51 24.38
N ILE A 129 -2.31 -0.69 23.70
CA ILE A 129 -3.63 -0.30 24.22
C ILE A 129 -3.97 -1.09 25.49
N TRP A 130 -3.73 -2.39 25.48
CA TRP A 130 -3.95 -3.26 26.63
C TRP A 130 -3.09 -2.86 27.83
N LEU A 131 -1.81 -2.55 27.60
CA LEU A 131 -0.88 -2.06 28.63
C LEU A 131 -1.35 -0.73 29.23
N VAL A 132 -1.76 0.24 28.40
CA VAL A 132 -2.30 1.52 28.89
C VAL A 132 -3.57 1.31 29.70
N ARG A 133 -4.46 0.40 29.28
CA ARG A 133 -5.65 0.04 30.07
C ARG A 133 -5.29 -0.64 31.39
N ALA A 134 -4.31 -1.55 31.39
CA ALA A 134 -3.86 -2.25 32.59
C ALA A 134 -3.20 -1.29 33.61
N LEU A 135 -2.46 -0.28 33.14
CA LEU A 135 -1.89 0.77 33.97
C LEU A 135 -2.97 1.71 34.53
N ARG A 136 -4.01 2.04 33.76
CA ARG A 136 -5.17 2.84 34.21
C ARG A 136 -6.13 2.08 35.14
N ALA A 137 -6.18 0.76 35.04
CA ALA A 137 -7.03 -0.11 35.86
C ALA A 137 -6.47 -0.39 37.27
N ARG A 138 -5.45 0.34 37.73
CA ARG A 138 -5.03 0.39 39.14
C ARG A 138 -5.53 1.66 39.83
N PRO A 139 -6.81 1.77 40.22
CA PRO A 139 -7.22 2.73 41.23
C PRO A 139 -7.00 2.12 42.62
N GLY A 140 -6.03 2.63 43.38
CA GLY A 140 -5.96 2.40 44.82
C GLY A 140 -4.62 1.93 45.39
N SER A 141 -3.71 2.87 45.58
CA SER A 141 -3.13 3.08 46.91
C SER A 141 -2.97 4.59 47.15
N GLY A 142 -4.01 5.22 47.68
CA GLY A 142 -4.01 6.60 48.18
C GLY A 142 -4.80 7.57 47.31
N GLY A 143 -5.83 8.19 47.88
CA GLY A 143 -6.78 9.05 47.17
C GLY A 143 -6.15 10.30 46.54
N VAL A 144 -6.84 10.89 45.57
CA VAL A 144 -7.70 12.06 45.78
C VAL A 144 -8.44 12.31 44.47
N VAL A 145 -9.76 12.44 44.60
CA VAL A 145 -10.66 13.04 43.64
C VAL A 145 -10.38 14.54 43.65
N VAL A 146 -9.89 15.10 42.55
CA VAL A 146 -10.35 16.36 41.90
C VAL A 146 -9.84 16.32 40.46
#